data_AF-A0ABD5F1R9-F1
#
_entry.id   AF-A0ABD5F1R9-F1
#
_cell.length_a   1.000
_cell.length_b   1.000
_cell.length_c   1.000
_cell.angle_alpha   90.00
_cell.angle_beta   90.00
_cell.angle_gamma   90.00
#
_symmetry.space_group_name_H-M   'P 1'
#
loop_
_entity.id
_entity.type
_entity.pdbx_description
1 polymer ?
#
loop_
_entity_poly.entity_id
_entity_poly.type
_entity_poly.pdbx_seq_one_letter_code
_entity_poly.pdbx_strand_id
1 'polypeptide(L)'
;VKYVSTHPELFSSNTNTAVIRFNETIRRDQIEVQKLIMLNMDPPEHTRVRQIVQRGFTPRAVRSLEQALRARARSIVETAHAGAAAGADGSFDFVTDIAVELPLQAIAELIGVPQEDRSKIFDWSNKMAAYDDPEYAITEEVGA
;
A
#
# COMPACT_ATOMS: atom_id res chain seq x y z
N VAL A 1 19.91 7.58 11.36
CA VAL A 1 18.76 7.75 10.45
C VAL A 1 18.79 9.10 9.72
N LYS A 2 18.56 10.24 10.39
CA LYS A 2 18.49 11.56 9.73
C LYS A 2 19.66 11.88 8.78
N TYR A 3 20.89 11.65 9.23
CA TYR A 3 22.09 11.88 8.39
C TYR A 3 22.03 11.08 7.08
N VAL A 4 21.75 9.78 7.16
CA VAL A 4 21.62 8.92 5.97
C VAL A 4 20.53 9.43 5.02
N SER A 5 19.36 9.77 5.56
CA SER A 5 18.20 10.21 4.76
C SER A 5 18.37 11.57 4.07
N THR A 6 19.32 12.41 4.48
CA THR A 6 19.55 13.74 3.90
C THR A 6 20.78 13.83 3.00
N HIS A 7 21.51 12.72 2.81
CA HIS A 7 22.70 12.65 1.96
C HIS A 7 22.54 11.58 0.88
N PRO A 8 21.57 11.72 -0.05
CA PRO A 8 21.32 10.72 -1.10
C PRO A 8 22.50 10.52 -2.05
N GLU A 9 23.42 11.49 -2.14
CA GLU A 9 24.68 11.38 -2.88
C GLU A 9 25.67 10.38 -2.23
N LEU A 10 25.52 10.10 -0.93
CA LEU A 10 26.31 9.11 -0.21
C LEU A 10 25.54 7.80 -0.01
N PHE A 11 24.22 7.88 0.15
CA PHE A 11 23.35 6.75 0.49
C PHE A 11 22.26 6.57 -0.58
N SER A 12 22.65 5.91 -1.66
CA SER A 12 21.78 5.62 -2.82
C SER A 12 20.63 4.67 -2.46
N SER A 13 19.41 5.05 -2.85
CA SER A 13 18.25 4.16 -2.83
C SER A 13 18.17 3.31 -4.11
N ASN A 14 18.86 3.70 -5.18
CA ASN A 14 18.86 2.96 -6.44
C ASN A 14 19.79 1.74 -6.43
N THR A 15 20.95 1.81 -5.78
CA THR A 15 22.01 0.81 -5.93
C THR A 15 21.53 -0.61 -5.58
N ASN A 16 20.80 -0.76 -4.47
CA ASN A 16 20.26 -2.04 -4.00
C ASN A 16 18.82 -1.93 -3.47
N THR A 17 18.08 -0.90 -3.89
CA THR A 17 16.73 -0.59 -3.38
C THR A 17 16.74 -0.20 -1.89
N ALA A 18 15.59 0.26 -1.40
CA ALA A 18 15.39 0.50 0.03
C ALA A 18 15.03 -0.77 0.82
N VAL A 19 14.79 -1.90 0.14
CA VAL A 19 14.40 -3.16 0.76
C VAL A 19 15.64 -3.89 1.29
N ILE A 20 15.67 -4.15 2.59
CA ILE A 20 16.85 -4.72 3.27
C ILE A 20 16.89 -6.26 3.25
N ARG A 21 15.76 -6.91 2.95
CA ARG A 21 15.61 -8.36 2.94
C ARG A 21 14.62 -8.78 1.85
N PHE A 22 15.03 -9.77 1.08
CA PHE A 22 14.17 -10.49 0.16
C PHE A 22 14.14 -11.97 0.56
N ASN A 23 13.25 -12.76 -0.05
CA ASN A 23 13.31 -14.21 0.06
C ASN A 23 14.64 -14.76 -0.51
N GLU A 24 15.02 -15.97 -0.09
CA GLU A 24 16.33 -16.55 -0.41
C GLU A 24 16.51 -16.86 -1.90
N THR A 25 15.41 -16.98 -2.65
CA THR A 25 15.39 -17.39 -4.07
C THR A 25 15.21 -16.24 -5.04
N ILE A 26 15.10 -14.99 -4.56
CA ILE A 26 14.86 -13.84 -5.43
C ILE A 26 16.01 -13.69 -6.43
N ARG A 27 15.66 -13.46 -7.68
CA ARG A 27 16.67 -13.23 -8.71
C ARG A 27 17.05 -11.76 -8.80
N ARG A 28 18.26 -11.47 -9.28
CA ARG A 28 18.74 -10.09 -9.37
C ARG A 28 17.90 -9.24 -10.32
N ASP A 29 17.45 -9.79 -11.45
CA ASP A 29 16.57 -9.09 -12.39
C ASP A 29 15.26 -8.64 -11.72
N GLN A 30 14.71 -9.45 -10.81
CA GLN A 30 13.50 -9.09 -10.05
C GLN A 30 13.74 -7.94 -9.07
N ILE A 31 14.93 -7.86 -8.46
CA ILE A 31 15.32 -6.71 -7.62
C ILE A 31 15.50 -5.45 -8.48
N GLU A 32 16.13 -5.58 -9.64
CA GLU A 32 16.37 -4.44 -10.54
C GLU A 32 15.06 -3.81 -11.04
N VAL A 33 14.01 -4.60 -11.28
CA VAL A 33 12.67 -4.08 -11.66
C VAL A 33 12.11 -3.11 -10.61
N GLN A 34 12.43 -3.28 -9.33
CA GLN A 34 11.93 -2.39 -8.27
C GLN A 34 12.48 -0.97 -8.38
N LYS A 35 13.57 -0.75 -9.13
CA LYS A 35 14.15 0.57 -9.39
C LYS A 35 13.23 1.46 -10.24
N LEU A 36 12.21 0.89 -10.89
CA LEU A 36 11.16 1.63 -11.60
C LEU A 36 10.19 2.35 -10.64
N ILE A 37 10.18 2.00 -9.36
CA ILE A 37 9.36 2.66 -8.33
C ILE A 37 10.14 3.85 -7.78
N MET A 38 9.49 5.01 -7.66
CA MET A 38 10.09 6.26 -7.16
C MET A 38 10.85 6.10 -5.83
N LEU A 39 10.41 5.21 -4.94
CA LEU A 39 11.07 4.89 -3.67
C LEU A 39 12.54 4.44 -3.85
N ASN A 40 12.86 3.80 -4.98
CA ASN A 40 14.16 3.21 -5.28
C ASN A 40 14.92 4.01 -6.37
N MET A 41 14.58 5.28 -6.56
CA MET A 41 15.26 6.18 -7.49
C MET A 41 16.16 7.15 -6.72
N ASP A 42 17.25 7.58 -7.35
CA ASP A 42 18.08 8.69 -6.87
C ASP A 42 17.82 9.97 -7.69
N PRO A 43 18.20 11.16 -7.20
CA PRO A 43 18.26 12.36 -8.03
C PRO A 43 19.17 12.17 -9.26
N PRO A 44 18.85 12.77 -10.42
CA PRO A 44 17.76 13.72 -10.66
C PRO A 44 16.40 13.06 -10.99
N GLU A 45 16.38 11.76 -11.27
CA GLU A 45 15.16 11.08 -11.71
C GLU A 45 14.07 11.05 -10.64
N HIS A 46 14.45 10.71 -9.39
CA HIS A 46 13.55 10.78 -8.25
C HIS A 46 12.90 12.17 -8.14
N THR A 47 13.69 13.23 -8.27
CA THR A 47 13.21 14.61 -8.19
C THR A 47 12.15 14.90 -9.26
N ARG A 48 12.40 14.46 -10.50
CA ARG A 48 11.47 14.64 -11.62
C ARG A 48 10.14 13.92 -11.39
N VAL A 49 10.19 12.65 -10.99
CA VAL A 49 8.98 11.85 -10.75
C VAL A 49 8.20 12.40 -9.54
N ARG A 50 8.89 12.73 -8.45
CA ARG A 50 8.28 13.28 -7.23
C ARG A 50 7.54 14.59 -7.48
N GLN A 51 8.06 15.46 -8.35
CA GLN A 51 7.40 16.73 -8.69
C GLN A 51 6.03 16.55 -9.34
N ILE A 52 5.81 15.43 -10.03
CA ILE A 52 4.52 15.07 -10.62
C ILE A 52 3.60 14.52 -9.53
N VAL A 53 4.07 13.51 -8.79
CA VAL A 53 3.28 12.80 -7.77
C VAL A 53 2.81 13.72 -6.64
N GLN A 54 3.66 14.63 -6.16
CA GLN A 54 3.35 15.49 -5.00
C GLN A 54 2.12 16.39 -5.20
N ARG A 55 1.69 16.63 -6.45
CA ARG A 55 0.49 17.43 -6.75
C ARG A 55 -0.79 16.77 -6.24
N GLY A 56 -0.83 15.43 -6.19
CA GLY A 56 -1.93 14.67 -5.59
C GLY A 56 -1.94 14.74 -4.06
N PHE A 57 -0.78 14.91 -3.44
CA PHE A 57 -0.61 14.84 -1.97
C PHE A 57 -0.50 16.22 -1.31
N THR A 58 -1.04 17.26 -1.92
CA THR A 58 -1.07 18.59 -1.29
C THR A 58 -1.92 18.58 -0.02
N PRO A 59 -1.65 19.44 0.98
CA PRO A 59 -2.48 19.51 2.19
C PRO A 59 -3.97 19.74 1.88
N ARG A 60 -4.29 20.45 0.79
CA ARG A 60 -5.67 20.66 0.35
C ARG A 60 -6.31 19.36 -0.16
N ALA A 61 -5.60 18.62 -1.02
CA ALA A 61 -6.08 17.35 -1.58
C ALA A 61 -6.28 16.29 -0.50
N VAL A 62 -5.35 16.21 0.48
CA VAL A 62 -5.52 15.30 1.62
C VAL A 62 -6.71 15.70 2.48
N ARG A 63 -6.89 16.99 2.78
CA ARG A 63 -8.06 17.46 3.57
C ARG A 63 -9.40 17.22 2.89
N SER A 64 -9.49 17.27 1.56
CA SER A 64 -10.75 16.97 0.87
C SER A 64 -11.21 15.52 1.07
N LEU A 65 -10.33 14.60 1.44
CA LEU A 65 -10.69 13.21 1.73
C LEU A 65 -11.33 13.02 3.11
N GLU A 66 -11.19 13.98 4.03
CA GLU A 66 -11.54 13.79 5.44
C GLU A 66 -13.00 13.36 5.64
N GLN A 67 -13.94 14.07 5.01
CA GLN A 67 -15.37 13.78 5.19
C GLN A 67 -15.72 12.37 4.68
N ALA A 68 -15.21 12.01 3.50
CA ALA A 68 -15.45 10.71 2.89
C ALA A 68 -14.84 9.58 3.74
N LEU A 69 -13.59 9.74 4.19
CA LEU A 69 -12.92 8.76 5.03
C LEU A 69 -13.56 8.63 6.41
N ARG A 70 -14.04 9.73 7.00
CA ARG A 70 -14.78 9.69 8.27
C ARG A 70 -16.11 8.94 8.14
N ALA A 71 -16.83 9.13 7.04
CA ALA A 71 -18.05 8.38 6.77
C ALA A 71 -17.75 6.89 6.59
N ARG A 72 -16.71 6.55 5.82
CA ARG A 72 -16.28 5.15 5.62
C ARG A 72 -15.83 4.50 6.92
N ALA A 73 -15.01 5.18 7.73
CA ALA A 73 -14.58 4.67 9.02
C ALA A 73 -15.76 4.32 9.94
N ARG A 74 -16.81 5.16 9.96
CA ARG A 74 -18.04 4.85 10.70
C ARG A 74 -18.72 3.59 10.15
N SER A 75 -18.90 3.52 8.83
CA SER A 75 -19.53 2.36 8.18
C SER A 75 -18.79 1.06 8.46
N ILE A 76 -17.45 1.08 8.43
CA ILE A 76 -16.61 -0.09 8.73
C ILE A 76 -16.89 -0.60 10.15
N VAL A 77 -16.87 0.31 11.14
CA VAL A 77 -17.13 -0.04 12.54
C VAL A 77 -18.57 -0.53 12.75
N GLU A 78 -19.56 0.10 12.12
CA GLU A 78 -20.96 -0.31 12.20
C GLU A 78 -21.16 -1.72 11.62
N THR A 79 -20.56 -2.01 10.46
CA THR A 79 -20.62 -3.34 9.83
C THR A 79 -19.97 -4.41 10.71
N ALA A 80 -18.76 -4.16 11.21
CA ALA A 80 -18.07 -5.12 12.08
C ALA A 80 -18.84 -5.37 13.38
N HIS A 81 -19.40 -4.32 14.00
CA HIS A 81 -20.22 -4.46 15.20
C HIS A 81 -21.49 -5.26 14.96
N ALA A 82 -22.19 -5.01 13.85
CA ALA A 82 -23.38 -5.76 13.48
C ALA A 82 -23.07 -7.23 13.18
N GLY A 83 -21.96 -7.51 12.48
CA GLY A 83 -21.48 -8.86 12.20
C GLY A 83 -21.18 -9.64 13.48
N ALA A 84 -20.44 -9.02 14.40
CA ALA A 84 -20.11 -9.59 15.69
C ALA A 84 -21.38 -9.92 16.51
N ALA A 85 -22.35 -9.00 16.55
CA ALA A 85 -23.60 -9.19 17.28
C ALA A 85 -24.48 -10.34 16.71
N ALA A 86 -24.33 -10.67 15.42
CA ALA A 86 -25.00 -11.79 14.78
C ALA A 86 -24.26 -13.13 14.95
N GLY A 87 -22.96 -13.08 15.31
CA GLY A 87 -22.13 -14.25 15.55
C GLY A 87 -22.43 -14.96 16.88
N ALA A 88 -22.12 -16.25 16.95
CA ALA A 88 -22.40 -17.07 18.14
C ALA A 88 -21.54 -16.67 19.37
N ASP A 89 -20.39 -16.05 19.14
CA ASP A 89 -19.40 -15.69 20.15
C ASP A 89 -19.26 -14.17 20.37
N GLY A 90 -19.98 -13.36 19.58
CA GLY A 90 -19.89 -11.90 19.69
C GLY A 90 -18.58 -11.31 19.19
N SER A 91 -17.79 -12.05 18.41
CA SER A 91 -16.43 -11.66 18.01
C SER A 91 -16.32 -11.25 16.53
N PHE A 92 -15.22 -10.57 16.20
CA PHE A 92 -14.84 -10.20 14.83
C PHE A 92 -13.31 -10.14 14.72
N ASP A 93 -12.76 -10.24 13.51
CA ASP A 93 -11.34 -10.09 13.27
C ASP A 93 -11.01 -8.61 13.02
N PHE A 94 -10.31 -8.00 13.95
CA PHE A 94 -9.96 -6.58 13.86
C PHE A 94 -9.13 -6.25 12.60
N VAL A 95 -8.28 -7.17 12.13
CA VAL A 95 -7.45 -6.91 10.95
C VAL A 95 -8.35 -6.82 9.71
N THR A 96 -9.08 -7.90 9.42
CA THR A 96 -9.88 -8.00 8.19
C THR A 96 -11.15 -7.16 8.23
N ASP A 97 -11.82 -7.05 9.39
CA ASP A 97 -13.11 -6.35 9.51
C ASP A 97 -12.97 -4.84 9.81
N ILE A 98 -11.79 -4.36 10.27
CA ILE A 98 -11.59 -2.94 10.61
C ILE A 98 -10.37 -2.32 9.92
N ALA A 99 -9.18 -2.88 10.16
CA ALA A 99 -7.93 -2.16 9.91
C ALA A 99 -7.61 -2.01 8.42
N VAL A 100 -7.97 -3.01 7.62
CA VAL A 100 -7.51 -3.14 6.24
C VAL A 100 -8.25 -2.22 5.27
N GLU A 101 -9.58 -2.04 5.44
CA GLU A 101 -10.38 -1.35 4.42
C GLU A 101 -10.03 0.15 4.29
N LEU A 102 -9.91 0.87 5.41
CA LEU A 102 -9.82 2.33 5.38
C LEU A 102 -8.57 2.86 4.64
N PRO A 103 -7.35 2.34 4.86
CA PRO A 103 -6.17 2.76 4.11
C PRO A 103 -6.31 2.58 2.60
N LEU A 104 -6.92 1.48 2.15
CA LEU A 104 -7.12 1.20 0.73
C LEU A 104 -8.13 2.15 0.12
N GLN A 105 -9.23 2.42 0.82
CA GLN A 105 -10.21 3.41 0.40
C GLN A 105 -9.56 4.79 0.27
N ALA A 106 -8.65 5.16 1.19
CA ALA A 106 -7.92 6.42 1.10
C ALA A 106 -7.05 6.51 -0.15
N ILE A 107 -6.31 5.45 -0.49
CA ILE A 107 -5.48 5.40 -1.70
C ILE A 107 -6.36 5.41 -2.96
N ALA A 108 -7.40 4.59 -2.99
CA ALA A 108 -8.33 4.49 -4.11
C ALA A 108 -9.04 5.82 -4.39
N GLU A 109 -9.50 6.51 -3.35
CA GLU A 109 -10.12 7.83 -3.48
C GLU A 109 -9.13 8.88 -3.99
N LEU A 110 -7.89 8.85 -3.48
CA LEU A 110 -6.85 9.79 -3.87
C LEU A 110 -6.43 9.65 -5.34
N ILE A 111 -6.37 8.42 -5.84
CA ILE A 111 -5.99 8.12 -7.23
C ILE A 111 -7.21 8.20 -8.18
N GLY A 112 -8.42 8.29 -7.64
CA GLY A 112 -9.65 8.39 -8.42
C GLY A 112 -10.15 7.05 -8.97
N VAL A 113 -9.91 5.95 -8.24
CA VAL A 113 -10.35 4.60 -8.63
C VAL A 113 -11.88 4.48 -8.41
N PRO A 114 -12.64 4.05 -9.44
CA PRO A 114 -14.07 3.76 -9.32
C PRO A 114 -14.36 2.72 -8.22
N GLN A 115 -15.51 2.82 -7.56
CA GLN A 115 -15.84 1.98 -6.40
C GLN A 115 -15.83 0.48 -6.75
N GLU A 116 -16.29 0.13 -7.94
CA GLU A 116 -16.36 -1.23 -8.49
C GLU A 116 -14.99 -1.91 -8.69
N ASP A 117 -13.91 -1.13 -8.81
CA ASP A 117 -12.55 -1.66 -9.05
C ASP A 117 -11.70 -1.71 -7.78
N ARG A 118 -12.18 -1.15 -6.66
CA ARG A 118 -11.37 -1.03 -5.42
C ARG A 118 -11.02 -2.37 -4.80
N SER A 119 -11.88 -3.38 -4.93
CA SER A 119 -11.58 -4.74 -4.46
C SER A 119 -10.40 -5.37 -5.22
N LYS A 120 -10.28 -5.13 -6.53
CA LYS A 120 -9.14 -5.62 -7.31
C LYS A 120 -7.83 -4.96 -6.86
N ILE A 121 -7.87 -3.64 -6.64
CA ILE A 121 -6.72 -2.89 -6.11
C ILE A 121 -6.30 -3.41 -4.75
N PHE A 122 -7.27 -3.75 -3.90
CA PHE A 122 -7.00 -4.36 -2.61
C PHE A 122 -6.25 -5.69 -2.74
N ASP A 123 -6.80 -6.62 -3.52
CA ASP A 123 -6.21 -7.95 -3.69
C ASP A 123 -4.79 -7.88 -4.25
N TRP A 124 -4.56 -7.03 -5.26
CA TRP A 124 -3.24 -6.83 -5.83
C TRP A 124 -2.26 -6.17 -4.84
N SER A 125 -2.73 -5.21 -4.02
CA SER A 125 -1.88 -4.53 -3.05
C SER A 125 -1.39 -5.48 -1.96
N ASN A 126 -2.29 -6.34 -1.44
CA ASN A 126 -1.92 -7.35 -0.44
C ASN A 126 -0.90 -8.35 -0.98
N LYS A 127 -1.16 -8.89 -2.18
CA LYS A 127 -0.25 -9.86 -2.84
C LYS A 127 1.12 -9.28 -3.14
N MET A 128 1.19 -7.98 -3.47
CA MET A 128 2.45 -7.29 -3.69
C MET A 128 3.26 -7.11 -2.40
N ALA A 129 2.60 -6.81 -1.27
CA ALA A 129 3.26 -6.52 0.00
C ALA A 129 3.70 -7.78 0.76
N ALA A 130 2.91 -8.86 0.69
CA ALA A 130 3.12 -10.09 1.47
C ALA A 130 3.59 -11.27 0.59
N TYR A 131 4.36 -11.00 -0.46
CA TYR A 131 4.75 -12.00 -1.46
C TYR A 131 5.62 -13.15 -0.90
N ASP A 132 6.28 -12.95 0.24
CA ASP A 132 7.13 -13.91 0.93
C ASP A 132 6.45 -14.55 2.16
N ASP A 133 5.18 -14.23 2.40
CA ASP A 133 4.35 -14.85 3.43
C ASP A 133 3.62 -16.08 2.85
N PRO A 134 3.76 -17.29 3.42
CA PRO A 134 3.05 -18.48 2.96
C PRO A 134 1.51 -18.33 2.90
N GLU A 135 0.91 -17.46 3.71
CA GLU A 135 -0.54 -17.22 3.74
C GLU A 135 -1.01 -16.35 2.55
N TYR A 136 -0.12 -15.51 2.01
CA TYR A 136 -0.43 -14.54 0.95
C TYR A 136 0.36 -14.76 -0.34
N ALA A 137 1.26 -15.76 -0.35
CA ALA A 137 2.03 -16.14 -1.52
C ALA A 137 1.08 -16.43 -2.68
N ILE A 138 1.38 -15.82 -3.83
CA ILE A 138 0.69 -16.11 -5.09
C ILE A 138 1.03 -17.56 -5.45
N THR A 139 0.18 -18.51 -5.04
CA THR A 139 0.23 -19.86 -5.59
C THR A 139 -0.08 -19.77 -7.08
N GLU A 140 0.69 -20.47 -7.91
CA GLU A 140 0.57 -20.49 -9.38
C GLU A 140 -0.81 -20.95 -9.91
N GLU A 141 -1.78 -21.27 -9.05
CA GLU A 141 -3.06 -21.88 -9.42
C GLU A 141 -4.13 -20.92 -9.98
N VAL A 142 -3.90 -19.60 -10.02
CA VAL A 142 -4.90 -18.67 -10.60
C VAL A 142 -4.52 -18.22 -12.02
N GLY A 143 -3.72 -19.01 -12.72
CA GLY A 143 -3.18 -18.72 -14.05
C GLY A 143 -3.31 -19.83 -15.09
N ALA A 144 -4.30 -20.72 -14.97
CA ALA A 144 -4.65 -21.71 -16.00
C ALA A 144 -6.18 -21.78 -16.21
#